data_AF-A0A370DNT1-F1
#
_entry.id   AF-A0A370DNT1-F1
#
_cell.length_a   1.000
_cell.length_b   1.000
_cell.length_c   1.000
_cell.angle_alpha   90.00
_cell.angle_beta   90.00
_cell.angle_gamma   90.00
#
_symmetry.space_group_name_H-M   'P 1'
#
loop_
_entity.id
_entity.type
_entity.pdbx_description
1 polymer ?
#
loop_
_entity_poly.entity_id
_entity_poly.type
_entity_poly.pdbx_seq_one_letter_code
_entity_poly.pdbx_strand_id
1 'polypeptide(L)'
;MAKSILYRWFGFGKIPERYRSDMEKEGIILQDEGLSIVVRYRNFRAPYVYYGRKISLIMGSVVLTKNSFACFRGNVIPPVFHVPVSHESFKAFDISLDEKARLRIVIDAAAFQEGWKGTIDCRIPCDNSENFLRALTALKNNM
;
A
#
# COMPACT_ATOMS: atom_id res chain seq x y z
N MET A 1 20.06 2.39 -2.58
CA MET A 1 19.88 3.07 -3.89
C MET A 1 19.90 4.57 -3.65
N ALA A 2 20.65 5.35 -4.44
CA ALA A 2 20.68 6.80 -4.28
C ALA A 2 19.30 7.37 -4.61
N LYS A 3 18.58 7.84 -3.59
CA LYS A 3 17.27 8.48 -3.78
C LYS A 3 17.50 9.71 -4.67
N SER A 4 16.88 9.73 -5.86
CA SER A 4 17.10 10.75 -6.90
C SER A 4 16.70 12.15 -6.42
N ILE A 5 17.62 13.11 -6.38
CA ILE A 5 17.43 14.51 -5.94
C ILE A 5 16.09 15.16 -6.34
N LEU A 6 15.46 14.75 -7.45
CA LEU A 6 14.10 15.15 -7.84
C LEU A 6 12.99 14.81 -6.82
N TYR A 7 13.09 13.73 -6.03
CA TYR A 7 12.09 13.36 -5.02
C TYR A 7 11.98 14.40 -3.90
N ARG A 8 13.11 15.04 -3.57
CA ARG A 8 13.25 15.94 -2.42
C ARG A 8 12.62 17.30 -2.68
N TRP A 9 12.55 17.73 -3.94
CA TRP A 9 12.07 19.06 -4.33
C TRP A 9 10.62 19.10 -4.85
N PHE A 10 10.05 18.00 -5.37
CA PHE A 10 8.70 18.03 -5.96
C PHE A 10 7.62 17.28 -5.18
N GLY A 11 7.92 16.65 -4.05
CA GLY A 11 6.91 16.00 -3.22
C GLY A 11 6.21 14.79 -3.86
N PHE A 12 6.72 14.29 -4.99
CA PHE A 12 6.18 13.10 -5.65
C PHE A 12 6.47 11.86 -4.81
N GLY A 13 5.40 11.13 -4.46
CA GLY A 13 5.47 9.92 -3.65
C GLY A 13 5.58 10.15 -2.14
N LYS A 14 5.35 11.38 -1.64
CA LYS A 14 5.21 11.63 -0.20
C LYS A 14 3.87 11.11 0.31
N ILE A 15 3.72 11.00 1.64
CA ILE A 15 2.40 10.87 2.25
C ILE A 15 1.62 12.15 1.97
N PRO A 16 0.38 12.08 1.43
CA PRO A 16 -0.42 13.26 1.17
C PRO A 16 -0.65 14.08 2.44
N GLU A 17 -0.58 15.40 2.32
CA GLU A 17 -0.66 16.33 3.47
C GLU A 17 -1.94 16.14 4.29
N ARG A 18 -3.07 15.85 3.63
CA ARG A 18 -4.35 15.54 4.26
C ARG A 18 -4.33 14.32 5.19
N TYR A 19 -3.43 13.36 4.96
CA TYR A 19 -3.30 12.15 5.78
C TYR A 19 -2.14 12.23 6.75
N ARG A 20 -1.15 13.10 6.49
CA ARG A 20 0.09 13.18 7.28
C ARG A 20 -0.19 13.40 8.76
N SER A 21 -1.01 14.41 9.10
CA SER A 21 -1.32 14.72 10.50
C SER A 21 -2.05 13.58 11.21
N ASP A 22 -2.90 12.83 10.51
CA ASP A 22 -3.62 11.70 11.10
C ASP A 22 -2.68 10.51 11.33
N MET A 23 -1.83 10.19 10.35
CA MET A 23 -0.83 9.12 10.46
C MET A 23 0.17 9.40 11.59
N GLU A 24 0.62 10.65 11.72
CA GLU A 24 1.51 11.08 12.81
C GLU A 24 0.84 10.92 14.18
N LYS A 25 -0.44 11.30 14.31
CA LYS A 25 -1.22 11.11 15.55
C LYS A 25 -1.43 9.64 15.89
N GLU A 26 -1.65 8.78 14.89
CA GLU A 26 -1.76 7.33 15.08
C GLU A 26 -0.44 6.70 15.56
N GLY A 27 0.68 7.39 15.37
CA GLY A 27 2.01 6.90 15.71
C GLY A 27 2.56 5.98 14.63
N ILE A 28 3.41 6.54 13.76
CA ILE A 28 4.04 5.81 12.66
C ILE A 28 5.04 4.79 13.21
N ILE A 29 4.87 3.52 12.83
CA ILE A 29 5.80 2.43 13.16
C ILE A 29 6.85 2.32 12.05
N LEU A 30 6.40 2.26 10.80
CA LEU A 30 7.25 2.20 9.61
C LEU A 30 6.66 3.09 8.52
N GLN A 31 7.53 3.75 7.77
CA GLN A 31 7.14 4.50 6.58
C GLN A 31 8.26 4.48 5.54
N ASP A 32 7.88 4.53 4.27
CA ASP A 32 8.81 4.78 3.17
C ASP A 32 8.09 5.59 2.07
N GLU A 33 8.79 6.58 1.53
CA GLU A 33 8.25 7.59 0.62
C GLU A 33 9.11 7.65 -0.66
N GLY A 34 8.51 8.12 -1.76
CA GLY A 34 9.20 8.25 -3.05
C GLY A 34 9.36 6.92 -3.78
N LEU A 35 8.42 5.99 -3.57
CA LEU A 35 8.48 4.62 -4.08
C LEU A 35 7.84 4.51 -5.45
N SER A 36 8.47 3.77 -6.36
CA SER A 36 7.89 3.36 -7.64
C SER A 36 7.13 2.04 -7.46
N ILE A 37 5.85 2.14 -7.11
CA ILE A 37 5.01 0.99 -6.78
C ILE A 37 4.38 0.43 -8.06
N VAL A 38 4.48 -0.89 -8.23
CA VAL A 38 3.83 -1.59 -9.34
C VAL A 38 2.50 -2.15 -8.85
N VAL A 39 1.40 -1.69 -9.44
CA VAL A 39 0.06 -2.20 -9.16
C VAL A 39 -0.43 -3.01 -10.36
N ARG A 40 -0.79 -4.27 -10.10
CA ARG A 40 -1.29 -5.19 -11.11
C ARG A 40 -2.73 -5.56 -10.78
N TYR A 41 -3.61 -5.35 -11.74
CA TYR A 41 -5.00 -5.74 -11.66
C TYR A 41 -5.22 -6.99 -12.49
N ARG A 42 -5.92 -7.97 -11.92
CA ARG A 42 -6.33 -9.20 -12.61
C ARG A 42 -7.82 -9.43 -12.39
N ASN A 43 -8.57 -9.46 -13.48
CA ASN A 43 -10.03 -9.60 -13.50
C ASN A 43 -10.73 -8.65 -12.53
N PHE A 44 -10.18 -7.44 -12.37
CA PHE A 44 -10.66 -6.47 -11.40
C PHE A 44 -11.94 -5.80 -11.91
N ARG A 45 -12.96 -5.75 -11.06
CA ARG A 45 -14.22 -5.07 -11.34
C ARG A 45 -14.67 -4.27 -10.14
N ALA A 46 -15.00 -3.01 -10.38
CA ALA A 46 -15.64 -2.09 -9.46
C ALA A 46 -16.81 -1.39 -10.18
N PRO A 47 -17.70 -0.66 -9.48
CA PRO A 47 -18.73 0.13 -10.13
C PRO A 47 -18.11 1.01 -11.22
N TYR A 48 -18.64 0.91 -12.45
CA TYR A 48 -18.20 1.65 -13.64
C TYR A 48 -16.76 1.36 -14.14
N VAL A 49 -16.04 0.41 -13.56
CA VAL A 49 -14.66 0.11 -13.93
C VAL A 49 -14.42 -1.39 -14.07
N TYR A 50 -13.80 -1.80 -15.18
CA TYR A 50 -13.36 -3.17 -15.41
C TYR A 50 -11.95 -3.21 -16.00
N TYR A 51 -11.09 -4.04 -15.41
CA TYR A 51 -9.74 -4.32 -15.91
C TYR A 51 -9.50 -5.83 -15.93
N GLY A 52 -9.49 -6.45 -17.13
CA GLY A 52 -9.13 -7.85 -17.28
C GLY A 52 -7.67 -8.11 -16.88
N ARG A 53 -6.74 -7.37 -17.46
CA ARG A 53 -5.33 -7.33 -17.03
C ARG A 53 -4.81 -5.91 -17.23
N LYS A 54 -4.32 -5.29 -16.16
CA LYS A 54 -3.73 -3.95 -16.21
C LYS A 54 -2.52 -3.88 -15.29
N ILE A 55 -1.45 -3.27 -15.75
CA ILE A 55 -0.27 -2.97 -14.94
C ILE A 55 -0.13 -1.46 -14.91
N SER A 56 0.11 -0.89 -13.74
CA SER A 56 0.30 0.54 -13.54
C SER A 56 1.51 0.77 -12.66
N LEU A 57 2.41 1.63 -13.12
CA LEU A 57 3.53 2.12 -12.32
C LEU A 57 3.10 3.45 -11.72
N ILE A 58 3.11 3.55 -10.39
CA ILE A 58 2.70 4.74 -9.66
C ILE A 58 3.84 5.20 -8.75
N MET A 59 3.91 6.51 -8.50
CA MET A 59 4.76 7.07 -7.47
C MET A 59 3.97 7.24 -6.19
N GLY A 60 4.48 6.74 -5.07
CA GLY A 60 3.71 6.63 -3.84
C GLY A 60 4.56 6.48 -2.59
N SER A 61 3.85 6.27 -1.49
CA SER A 61 4.40 5.98 -0.16
C SER A 61 3.65 4.81 0.46
N VAL A 62 4.31 4.12 1.38
CA VAL A 62 3.69 3.10 2.23
C VAL A 62 3.92 3.49 3.68
N VAL A 63 2.88 3.34 4.50
CA VAL A 63 2.88 3.68 5.92
C VAL A 63 2.21 2.57 6.69
N LEU A 64 2.85 2.18 7.79
CA LEU A 64 2.27 1.38 8.85
C LEU A 64 2.28 2.21 10.14
N THR A 65 1.11 2.45 10.70
CA THR A 65 0.94 3.07 12.03
C THR A 65 0.53 2.01 13.04
N LYS A 66 0.31 2.41 14.29
CA LYS A 66 -0.29 1.52 15.30
C LYS A 66 -1.73 1.10 14.96
N ASN A 67 -2.44 1.91 14.16
CA ASN A 67 -3.88 1.76 13.95
C ASN A 67 -4.25 1.48 12.50
N SER A 68 -3.40 1.77 11.52
CA SER A 68 -3.71 1.62 10.11
C SER A 68 -2.51 1.20 9.27
N PHE A 69 -2.81 0.58 8.13
CA PHE A 69 -1.85 0.28 7.08
C PHE A 69 -2.33 0.89 5.76
N ALA A 70 -1.47 1.69 5.14
CA ALA A 70 -1.83 2.49 3.98
C ALA A 70 -0.74 2.48 2.90
N CYS A 71 -1.19 2.53 1.65
CA CYS A 71 -0.36 2.72 0.46
C CYS A 71 -0.96 3.84 -0.38
N PHE A 72 -0.24 4.95 -0.49
CA PHE A 72 -0.69 6.16 -1.18
C PHE A 72 -0.14 6.22 -2.61
N ARG A 73 -0.90 6.88 -3.49
CA ARG A 73 -0.49 7.18 -4.87
C ARG A 73 -0.68 8.66 -5.16
N GLY A 74 0.41 9.40 -5.31
CA GLY A 74 0.35 10.86 -5.43
C GLY A 74 -0.38 11.56 -4.27
N ASN A 75 -0.54 12.89 -4.38
CA ASN A 75 -1.07 13.70 -3.29
C ASN A 75 -2.59 13.91 -3.32
N VAL A 76 -3.20 13.91 -4.52
CA VAL A 76 -4.62 14.24 -4.70
C VAL A 76 -5.50 12.99 -4.88
N ILE A 77 -4.91 11.91 -5.37
CA ILE A 77 -5.62 10.68 -5.71
C ILE A 77 -5.88 9.88 -4.43
N PRO A 78 -7.03 9.17 -4.32
CA PRO A 78 -7.25 8.23 -3.24
C PRO A 78 -6.13 7.19 -3.14
N PRO A 79 -5.81 6.70 -1.92
CA PRO A 79 -4.83 5.66 -1.73
C PRO A 79 -5.15 4.41 -2.57
N VAL A 80 -4.13 3.58 -2.79
CA VAL A 80 -4.34 2.23 -3.34
C VAL A 80 -5.12 1.40 -2.32
N PHE A 81 -4.73 1.49 -1.05
CA PHE A 81 -5.48 1.00 0.09
C PHE A 81 -5.15 1.83 1.32
N HIS A 82 -6.11 1.96 2.23
CA HIS A 82 -5.93 2.49 3.57
C HIS A 82 -6.92 1.76 4.46
N VAL A 83 -6.40 0.90 5.34
CA VAL A 83 -7.22 -0.02 6.14
C VAL A 83 -6.78 0.04 7.59
N PRO A 84 -7.71 0.20 8.55
CA PRO A 84 -7.40 0.05 9.95
C PRO A 84 -6.89 -1.37 10.25
N VAL A 85 -5.85 -1.51 11.05
CA VAL A 85 -5.30 -2.83 11.40
C VAL A 85 -6.34 -3.69 12.12
N SER A 86 -7.28 -3.07 12.84
CA SER A 86 -8.39 -3.73 13.54
C SER A 86 -9.51 -4.23 12.61
N HIS A 87 -9.56 -3.78 11.36
CA HIS A 87 -10.62 -4.12 10.41
C HIS A 87 -10.42 -5.52 9.82
N GLU A 88 -11.51 -6.24 9.50
CA GLU A 88 -11.44 -7.60 8.95
C GLU A 88 -10.67 -7.67 7.62
N SER A 89 -10.79 -6.65 6.77
CA SER A 89 -10.08 -6.57 5.49
C SER A 89 -8.56 -6.55 5.66
N PHE A 90 -8.03 -6.13 6.81
CA PHE A 90 -6.59 -6.22 7.08
C PHE A 90 -6.13 -7.68 7.14
N LYS A 91 -6.96 -8.59 7.68
CA LYS A 91 -6.69 -10.03 7.70
C LYS A 91 -6.66 -10.63 6.29
N ALA A 92 -7.43 -10.06 5.37
CA ALA A 92 -7.52 -10.50 3.98
C ALA A 92 -6.32 -10.12 3.09
N PHE A 93 -5.40 -9.27 3.56
CA PHE A 93 -4.15 -9.03 2.83
C PHE A 93 -3.27 -10.29 2.83
N ASP A 94 -2.89 -10.77 1.65
CA ASP A 94 -1.77 -11.70 1.50
C ASP A 94 -0.47 -10.89 1.36
N ILE A 95 0.41 -11.02 2.34
CA ILE A 95 1.59 -10.20 2.56
C ILE A 95 2.82 -11.10 2.47
N SER A 96 3.70 -10.82 1.52
CA SER A 96 4.93 -11.59 1.32
C SER A 96 6.06 -10.68 0.83
N LEU A 97 7.26 -11.24 0.66
CA LEU A 97 8.25 -10.66 -0.22
C LEU A 97 8.14 -11.29 -1.61
N ASP A 98 8.46 -10.53 -2.65
CA ASP A 98 8.58 -11.05 -4.01
C ASP A 98 10.01 -11.50 -4.32
N GLU A 99 10.22 -12.02 -5.54
CA GLU A 99 11.51 -12.53 -6.02
C GLU A 99 12.64 -11.49 -6.04
N LYS A 100 12.32 -10.20 -5.86
CA LYS A 100 13.27 -9.09 -5.80
C LYS A 100 13.33 -8.45 -4.40
N ALA A 101 12.89 -9.18 -3.37
CA ALA A 101 12.81 -8.70 -1.99
C ALA A 101 11.96 -7.43 -1.81
N ARG A 102 10.95 -7.23 -2.67
CA ARG A 102 9.98 -6.14 -2.54
C ARG A 102 8.80 -6.61 -1.70
N LEU A 103 8.22 -5.72 -0.92
CA LEU A 103 6.99 -6.00 -0.19
C LEU A 103 5.85 -6.22 -1.21
N ARG A 104 5.27 -7.41 -1.18
CA ARG A 104 4.15 -7.80 -2.02
C ARG A 104 2.88 -7.87 -1.19
N ILE A 105 1.87 -7.11 -1.60
CA ILE A 105 0.54 -7.08 -0.99
C ILE A 105 -0.47 -7.48 -2.04
N VAL A 106 -1.15 -8.60 -1.81
CA VAL A 106 -2.22 -9.10 -2.66
C VAL A 106 -3.55 -8.91 -1.95
N ILE A 107 -4.50 -8.34 -2.68
CA ILE A 107 -5.83 -7.99 -2.20
C ILE A 107 -6.84 -8.73 -3.07
N ASP A 108 -7.68 -9.55 -2.44
CA ASP A 108 -8.95 -9.93 -3.06
C ASP A 108 -9.94 -8.77 -2.88
N ALA A 109 -10.31 -8.13 -3.99
CA ALA A 109 -11.17 -6.95 -3.96
C ALA A 109 -12.54 -7.24 -3.33
N ALA A 110 -13.03 -8.49 -3.41
CA ALA A 110 -14.30 -8.88 -2.82
C ALA A 110 -14.28 -8.85 -1.29
N ALA A 111 -13.12 -8.97 -0.65
CA ALA A 111 -12.97 -8.91 0.80
C ALA A 111 -12.93 -7.48 1.37
N PHE A 112 -12.92 -6.47 0.50
CA PHE A 112 -12.76 -5.06 0.87
C PHE A 112 -14.01 -4.24 0.61
N GLN A 113 -14.78 -4.59 -0.41
CA GLN A 113 -16.02 -3.89 -0.73
C GLN A 113 -17.00 -4.82 -1.45
N GLU A 114 -18.25 -4.81 -1.00
CA GLU A 114 -19.31 -5.57 -1.64
C GLU A 114 -19.48 -5.15 -3.12
N GLY A 115 -19.66 -6.14 -4.00
CA GLY A 115 -19.78 -5.94 -5.45
C GLY A 115 -18.46 -5.75 -6.19
N TRP A 116 -17.32 -5.62 -5.49
CA TRP A 116 -16.00 -5.63 -6.11
C TRP A 116 -15.54 -7.07 -6.37
N LYS A 117 -14.76 -7.28 -7.43
CA LYS A 117 -14.23 -8.60 -7.80
C LYS A 117 -12.80 -8.50 -8.32
N GLY A 118 -12.09 -9.63 -8.28
CA GLY A 118 -10.75 -9.78 -8.84
C GLY A 118 -9.64 -9.40 -7.85
N THR A 119 -8.42 -9.34 -8.37
CA THR A 119 -7.22 -9.24 -7.53
C THR A 119 -6.42 -7.98 -7.84
N ILE A 120 -5.93 -7.33 -6.78
CA ILE A 120 -4.95 -6.24 -6.86
C ILE A 120 -3.64 -6.76 -6.24
N ASP A 121 -2.58 -6.84 -7.03
CA ASP A 121 -1.23 -7.23 -6.59
C ASP A 121 -0.32 -5.98 -6.63
N CYS A 122 0.06 -5.51 -5.45
CA CYS A 122 0.95 -4.37 -5.26
C CYS A 122 2.35 -4.87 -4.93
N ARG A 123 3.36 -4.39 -5.67
CA ARG A 123 4.77 -4.64 -5.41
C ARG A 123 5.48 -3.34 -5.08
N ILE A 124 5.89 -3.23 -3.82
CA ILE A 124 6.38 -2.01 -3.20
C ILE A 124 7.89 -2.18 -2.92
N PRO A 125 8.77 -1.47 -3.64
CA PRO A 125 10.21 -1.61 -3.48
C PRO A 125 10.70 -0.77 -2.29
N CYS A 126 10.32 -1.15 -1.06
CA CYS A 126 10.79 -0.46 0.15
C CYS A 126 12.27 -0.78 0.41
N ASP A 127 13.01 0.18 0.98
CA ASP A 127 14.38 -0.08 1.43
C ASP A 127 14.40 -1.08 2.61
N ASN A 128 13.28 -1.20 3.34
CA ASN A 128 13.14 -2.03 4.54
C ASN A 128 11.98 -3.04 4.48
N SER A 129 11.81 -3.68 3.32
CA SER A 129 10.69 -4.60 3.04
C SER A 129 10.55 -5.73 4.07
N GLU A 130 11.67 -6.25 4.58
CA GLU A 130 11.69 -7.29 5.61
C GLU A 130 11.09 -6.83 6.94
N ASN A 131 11.43 -5.62 7.40
CA ASN A 131 10.85 -5.08 8.63
C ASN A 131 9.36 -4.81 8.48
N PHE A 132 8.92 -4.36 7.30
CA PHE A 132 7.49 -4.24 7.00
C PHE A 132 6.79 -5.60 7.08
N LEU A 133 7.32 -6.63 6.41
CA LEU A 133 6.74 -7.97 6.46
C LEU A 133 6.67 -8.48 7.90
N ARG A 134 7.75 -8.34 8.68
CA ARG A 134 7.82 -8.77 10.08
C ARG A 134 6.78 -8.05 10.94
N ALA A 135 6.69 -6.72 10.84
CA ALA A 135 5.75 -5.93 11.61
C ALA A 135 4.29 -6.26 11.26
N LEU A 136 3.97 -6.35 9.98
CA LEU A 136 2.63 -6.69 9.50
C LEU A 136 2.22 -8.11 9.94
N THR A 137 3.13 -9.07 9.85
CA THR A 137 2.87 -10.45 10.28
C THR A 137 2.66 -10.54 11.78
N ALA A 138 3.46 -9.83 12.57
CA ALA A 138 3.30 -9.77 14.02
C ALA A 138 1.94 -9.17 14.41
N LEU A 139 1.49 -8.12 13.74
CA LEU A 139 0.16 -7.53 13.96
C LEU A 139 -0.96 -8.51 13.58
N LYS A 140 -0.85 -9.23 12.47
CA LYS A 140 -1.85 -10.23 12.06
C LYS A 140 -1.96 -11.39 13.06
N ASN A 141 -0.86 -11.79 13.69
CA ASN A 141 -0.84 -12.92 14.65
C ASN A 141 -1.35 -12.55 16.05
N ASN A 142 -1.35 -11.26 16.40
CA ASN A 142 -1.80 -10.76 17.70
C ASN A 142 -3.30 -10.39 17.75
N MET A 143 -4.06 -10.71 16.68
CA MET A 143 -5.49 -10.39 16.48
C MET A 143 -6.34 -11.63 16.26
#